data_AF-A0A6J2R9P5-F1
#
_entry.id   AF-A0A6J2R9P5-F1
#
_cell.length_a   1.000
_cell.length_b   1.000
_cell.length_c   1.000
_cell.angle_alpha   90.00
_cell.angle_beta   90.00
_cell.angle_gamma   90.00
#
_symmetry.space_group_name_H-M   'P 1'
#
loop_
_entity.id
_entity.type
_entity.pdbx_description
1 polymer ?
#
loop_
_entity_poly.entity_id
_entity_poly.type
_entity_poly.pdbx_seq_one_letter_code
_entity_poly.pdbx_strand_id
1 'polypeptide(L)'
;MDLLEQTLAALLSKNGQLGKENDLLKSMLSVVKENVDLRGRMQSFNNETLEELTGPDRLLGEIVYQLDRRILSHVFQGQRRLYGFTLPNIPGKIREIKSCPIICPFRKTILITFHYYDSIVSHVLLPLLQVSTHPLTGKVDEGYQLHLTQRHADLMERLNQLGYKTELHPPFTEFIVNNYGILKDRPGENSAQSMDYNNPDFLSTLIMTTAPRMLQKDLLLLLTCLCNMAEKDRKPLLLW
;
A
#
# COMPACT_ATOMS: atom_id res chain seq x y z
N MET A 1 57.64 -4.22 6.59
CA MET A 1 56.93 -3.04 6.06
C MET A 1 55.53 -3.46 5.60
N ASP A 2 55.43 -4.57 4.87
CA ASP A 2 54.20 -5.12 4.28
C ASP A 2 53.03 -5.39 5.26
N LEU A 3 53.30 -5.87 6.48
CA LEU A 3 52.22 -6.15 7.45
C LEU A 3 51.54 -4.87 7.97
N LEU A 4 52.29 -3.77 8.09
CA LEU A 4 51.77 -2.48 8.55
C LEU A 4 50.90 -1.83 7.47
N GLU A 5 51.30 -1.93 6.21
CA GLU A 5 50.51 -1.43 5.08
C GLU A 5 49.22 -2.22 4.88
N GLN A 6 49.28 -3.56 4.99
CA GLN A 6 48.08 -4.41 4.92
C GLN A 6 47.07 -4.11 6.04
N THR A 7 47.55 -3.90 7.27
CA THR A 7 46.68 -3.55 8.40
C THR A 7 46.08 -2.14 8.26
N LEU A 8 46.85 -1.18 7.76
CA LEU A 8 46.36 0.18 7.49
C LEU A 8 45.28 0.18 6.40
N ALA A 9 45.48 -0.55 5.30
CA ALA A 9 44.49 -0.70 4.23
C ALA A 9 43.19 -1.36 4.74
N ALA A 10 43.30 -2.40 5.57
CA ALA A 10 42.15 -3.06 6.17
C ALA A 10 41.37 -2.13 7.11
N LEU A 11 42.06 -1.32 7.92
CA LEU A 11 41.42 -0.34 8.82
C LEU A 11 40.72 0.77 8.03
N LEU A 12 41.32 1.29 6.95
CA LEU A 12 40.69 2.28 6.09
C LEU A 12 39.42 1.74 5.43
N SER A 13 39.48 0.50 4.91
CA SER A 13 38.32 -0.18 4.32
C SER A 13 37.19 -0.33 5.35
N LYS A 14 37.52 -0.78 6.57
CA LYS A 14 36.55 -0.98 7.65
C LYS A 14 35.94 0.33 8.15
N ASN A 15 36.72 1.40 8.28
CA ASN A 15 36.19 2.73 8.61
C ASN A 15 35.25 3.25 7.52
N GLY A 16 35.55 3.01 6.24
CA GLY A 16 34.64 3.33 5.15
C GLY A 16 33.32 2.54 5.22
N GLN A 17 33.38 1.25 5.57
CA GLN A 17 32.19 0.42 5.75
C GLN A 17 31.34 0.88 6.95
N LEU A 18 31.97 1.16 8.09
CA LEU A 18 31.31 1.70 9.28
C LEU A 18 30.67 3.06 9.02
N GLY A 19 31.29 3.91 8.20
CA GLY A 19 30.70 5.18 7.76
C GLY A 19 29.38 4.96 7.02
N LYS A 20 29.37 4.06 6.03
CA LYS A 20 28.14 3.71 5.27
C LYS A 20 27.06 3.12 6.17
N GLU A 21 27.44 2.26 7.11
CA GLU A 21 26.50 1.66 8.07
C GLU A 21 25.91 2.71 9.00
N ASN A 22 26.70 3.67 9.47
CA ASN A 22 26.21 4.76 10.31
C ASN A 22 25.22 5.66 9.54
N ASP A 23 25.49 5.97 8.28
CA ASP A 23 24.57 6.74 7.44
C ASP A 23 23.27 5.98 7.16
N LEU A 24 23.35 4.66 6.93
CA LEU A 24 22.18 3.80 6.83
C LEU A 24 21.37 3.79 8.13
N LEU A 25 22.02 3.64 9.29
CA LEU A 25 21.37 3.65 10.60
C LEU A 25 20.69 4.98 10.91
N LYS A 26 21.29 6.12 10.54
CA LYS A 26 20.65 7.44 10.66
C LYS A 26 19.38 7.53 9.81
N SER A 27 19.43 7.01 8.58
CA SER A 27 18.25 6.94 7.70
C SER A 27 17.14 6.08 8.32
N MET A 28 17.49 4.88 8.82
CA MET A 28 16.55 4.01 9.52
C MET A 28 15.94 4.67 10.76
N LEU A 29 16.77 5.35 11.57
CA LEU A 29 16.30 6.04 12.77
C LEU A 29 15.30 7.17 12.43
N SER A 30 15.49 7.87 11.32
CA SER A 30 14.53 8.89 10.85
C SER A 30 13.16 8.27 10.58
N VAL A 31 13.11 7.15 9.85
CA VAL A 31 11.86 6.43 9.54
C VAL A 31 11.21 5.91 10.83
N VAL A 32 11.99 5.38 11.77
CA VAL A 32 11.47 4.91 13.06
C VAL A 32 10.86 6.05 13.88
N LYS A 33 11.50 7.22 13.92
CA LYS A 33 10.95 8.40 14.61
C LYS A 33 9.62 8.85 14.03
N GLU A 34 9.53 8.94 12.70
CA GLU A 34 8.28 9.29 12.01
C GLU A 34 7.18 8.26 12.25
N ASN A 35 7.54 6.97 12.31
CA ASN A 35 6.61 5.90 12.66
C ASN A 35 6.05 6.04 14.07
N VAL A 36 6.90 6.38 15.04
CA VAL A 36 6.48 6.61 16.43
C VAL A 36 5.54 7.82 16.50
N ASP A 37 5.89 8.91 15.81
CA ASP A 37 5.06 10.12 15.74
C ASP A 37 3.68 9.85 15.12
N LEU A 38 3.63 9.21 13.94
CA LEU A 38 2.36 8.89 13.29
C LEU A 38 1.49 7.97 14.15
N ARG A 39 2.09 6.96 14.80
CA ARG A 39 1.36 6.10 15.75
C ARG A 39 0.83 6.89 16.95
N GLY A 40 1.59 7.86 17.46
CA GLY A 40 1.11 8.77 18.49
C GLY A 40 -0.10 9.59 18.04
N ARG A 41 -0.05 10.14 16.82
CA ARG A 41 -1.18 10.87 16.21
C ARG A 41 -2.41 9.98 16.04
N MET A 42 -2.24 8.74 15.60
CA MET A 42 -3.33 7.75 15.48
C MET A 42 -3.94 7.37 16.84
N GLN A 43 -3.12 7.20 17.89
CA GLN A 43 -3.60 6.89 19.23
C GLN A 43 -4.37 8.06 19.86
N SER A 44 -3.93 9.29 19.61
CA SER A 44 -4.62 10.48 20.09
C SER A 44 -6.03 10.61 19.50
N PHE A 45 -6.24 10.17 18.25
CA PHE A 45 -7.54 10.20 17.59
C PHE A 45 -8.56 9.29 18.26
N ASN A 46 -8.15 8.07 18.66
CA ASN A 46 -9.06 7.10 19.28
C ASN A 46 -9.66 7.54 20.64
N ASN A 47 -9.13 8.61 21.24
CA ASN A 47 -9.62 9.15 22.50
C ASN A 47 -10.70 10.25 22.31
N GLU A 48 -10.97 10.68 21.08
CA GLU A 48 -12.07 11.59 20.73
C GLU A 48 -13.25 10.77 20.19
N THR A 49 -14.44 10.99 20.77
CA THR A 49 -15.65 10.18 20.56
C THR A 49 -16.05 10.07 19.09
N LEU A 50 -16.25 8.84 18.60
CA LEU A 50 -16.67 8.54 17.22
C LEU A 50 -18.15 8.93 17.01
N GLU A 51 -18.41 10.05 16.34
CA GLU A 51 -19.73 10.38 15.80
C GLU A 51 -20.06 9.47 14.60
N GLU A 52 -21.36 9.32 14.30
CA GLU A 52 -21.83 8.50 13.19
C GLU A 52 -21.33 9.07 11.85
N LEU A 53 -20.38 8.36 11.23
CA LEU A 53 -19.69 8.81 10.01
C LEU A 53 -20.68 9.03 8.86
N THR A 54 -20.61 10.22 8.28
CA THR A 54 -21.41 10.59 7.12
C THR A 54 -20.83 9.99 5.83
N GLY A 55 -21.63 9.91 4.76
CA GLY A 55 -21.18 9.42 3.46
C GLY A 55 -19.90 10.09 2.93
N PRO A 56 -19.75 11.43 3.04
CA PRO A 56 -18.51 12.13 2.70
C PRO A 56 -17.29 11.71 3.52
N ASP A 57 -17.44 11.36 4.79
CA ASP A 57 -16.30 10.97 5.65
C ASP A 57 -15.69 9.65 5.18
N ARG A 58 -16.52 8.76 4.63
CA ARG A 58 -16.11 7.47 4.06
C ARG A 58 -15.23 7.61 2.81
N LEU A 59 -15.20 8.78 2.17
CA LEU A 59 -14.27 9.03 1.06
C LEU A 59 -12.81 9.03 1.51
N LEU A 60 -12.52 9.36 2.77
CA LEU A 60 -11.14 9.29 3.28
C LEU A 60 -10.63 7.85 3.25
N GLY A 61 -11.44 6.90 3.69
CA GLY A 61 -11.13 5.47 3.57
C GLY A 61 -11.16 4.96 2.13
N GLU A 62 -12.06 5.49 1.30
CA GLU A 62 -12.09 5.16 -0.14
C GLU A 62 -10.78 5.53 -0.86
N ILE A 63 -10.24 6.72 -0.62
CA ILE A 63 -8.98 7.19 -1.25
C ILE A 63 -7.85 6.21 -0.97
N VAL A 64 -7.65 5.85 0.30
CA VAL A 64 -6.55 4.97 0.70
C VAL A 64 -6.79 3.52 0.24
N TYR A 65 -8.04 3.07 0.24
CA TYR A 65 -8.42 1.75 -0.28
C TYR A 65 -8.12 1.61 -1.77
N GLN A 66 -8.44 2.63 -2.58
CA GLN A 66 -8.15 2.62 -4.02
C GLN A 66 -6.64 2.62 -4.30
N LEU A 67 -5.84 3.31 -3.48
CA LEU A 67 -4.38 3.25 -3.58
C LEU A 67 -3.86 1.83 -3.32
N ASP A 68 -4.24 1.23 -2.19
CA ASP A 68 -3.81 -0.13 -1.81
C ASP A 68 -4.18 -1.14 -2.90
N ARG A 69 -5.41 -1.04 -3.42
CA ARG A 69 -5.92 -1.86 -4.52
C ARG A 69 -5.07 -1.72 -5.78
N ARG A 70 -4.69 -0.50 -6.16
CA ARG A 70 -3.86 -0.24 -7.34
C ARG A 70 -2.43 -0.75 -7.15
N ILE A 71 -1.85 -0.63 -5.96
CA ILE A 71 -0.53 -1.20 -5.63
C ILE A 71 -0.56 -2.72 -5.82
N LEU A 72 -1.53 -3.39 -5.19
CA LEU A 72 -1.69 -4.84 -5.30
C LEU A 72 -1.93 -5.28 -6.75
N SER A 73 -2.81 -4.59 -7.47
CA SER A 73 -3.09 -4.88 -8.88
C SER A 73 -1.89 -4.62 -9.80
N HIS A 74 -1.03 -3.65 -9.45
CA HIS A 74 0.18 -3.37 -10.23
C HIS A 74 1.20 -4.48 -10.04
N VAL A 75 1.44 -4.93 -8.80
CA VAL A 75 2.40 -6.01 -8.52
C VAL A 75 1.92 -7.32 -9.13
N PHE A 76 0.69 -7.73 -8.82
CA PHE A 76 0.15 -9.07 -9.16
C PHE A 76 -0.72 -9.09 -10.42
N GLN A 77 -0.24 -8.49 -11.51
CA GLN A 77 -0.94 -8.54 -12.81
C GLN A 77 -1.19 -10.00 -13.23
N GLY A 78 -2.45 -10.39 -13.36
CA GLY A 78 -2.89 -11.73 -13.77
C GLY A 78 -3.43 -12.61 -12.65
N GLN A 79 -3.28 -12.22 -11.38
CA GLN A 79 -3.94 -12.90 -10.27
C GLN A 79 -5.40 -12.46 -10.18
N ARG A 80 -6.33 -13.43 -10.19
CA ARG A 80 -7.78 -13.14 -10.16
C ARG A 80 -8.28 -12.81 -8.75
N ARG A 81 -7.60 -13.32 -7.72
CA ARG A 81 -8.01 -13.21 -6.31
C ARG A 81 -6.76 -13.00 -5.46
N LEU A 82 -6.78 -11.96 -4.64
CA LEU A 82 -5.67 -11.54 -3.77
C LEU A 82 -6.10 -11.57 -2.30
N TYR A 83 -6.77 -12.64 -1.88
CA TYR A 83 -7.24 -12.80 -0.50
C TYR A 83 -6.09 -12.94 0.49
N GLY A 84 -6.16 -12.20 1.60
CA GLY A 84 -5.12 -12.17 2.61
C GLY A 84 -3.82 -11.50 2.14
N PHE A 85 -3.84 -10.74 1.04
CA PHE A 85 -2.73 -9.88 0.64
C PHE A 85 -2.90 -8.54 1.33
N THR A 86 -1.88 -8.14 2.07
CA THR A 86 -1.75 -6.81 2.69
C THR A 86 -0.51 -6.14 2.13
N LEU A 87 -0.48 -4.80 2.10
CA LEU A 87 0.72 -4.11 1.61
C LEU A 87 2.02 -4.55 2.34
N PRO A 88 2.03 -4.77 3.67
CA PRO A 88 3.22 -5.25 4.37
C PRO A 88 3.62 -6.68 3.98
N ASN A 89 2.67 -7.52 3.55
CA ASN A 89 2.94 -8.94 3.30
C ASN A 89 3.29 -9.26 1.84
N ILE A 90 3.30 -8.26 0.93
CA ILE A 90 3.63 -8.43 -0.49
C ILE A 90 4.92 -9.26 -0.69
N PRO A 91 6.05 -8.98 -0.01
CA PRO A 91 7.27 -9.78 -0.20
C PRO A 91 7.09 -11.26 0.19
N GLY A 92 6.32 -11.53 1.25
CA GLY A 92 5.96 -12.89 1.65
C GLY A 92 5.10 -13.57 0.59
N LYS A 93 4.08 -12.86 0.08
CA LYS A 93 3.18 -13.37 -0.95
C LYS A 93 3.87 -13.66 -2.27
N ILE A 94 4.86 -12.87 -2.67
CA ILE A 94 5.67 -13.15 -3.86
C ILE A 94 6.37 -14.51 -3.74
N ARG A 95 6.91 -14.86 -2.56
CA ARG A 95 7.56 -16.16 -2.30
C ARG A 95 6.58 -17.33 -2.27
N GLU A 96 5.33 -17.09 -1.86
CA GLU A 96 4.27 -18.11 -1.80
C GLU A 96 3.66 -18.42 -3.17
N ILE A 97 3.77 -17.49 -4.13
CA ILE A 97 3.20 -17.66 -5.46
C ILE A 97 3.92 -18.79 -6.20
N LYS A 98 3.15 -19.84 -6.50
CA LYS A 98 3.50 -20.93 -7.40
C LYS A 98 2.99 -20.55 -8.79
N SER A 99 3.88 -20.39 -9.77
CA SER A 99 3.50 -19.95 -11.11
C SER A 99 2.42 -20.81 -11.76
N CYS A 100 1.52 -20.14 -12.48
CA CYS A 100 0.87 -20.72 -13.65
C CYS A 100 1.16 -19.80 -14.85
N PRO A 101 2.18 -20.12 -15.68
CA PRO A 101 2.45 -19.41 -16.92
C PRO A 101 1.57 -20.05 -17.99
N ILE A 102 0.25 -19.91 -17.86
CA ILE A 102 -0.65 -20.12 -18.99
C ILE A 102 -1.36 -18.80 -19.22
N ILE A 103 -0.80 -18.09 -20.19
CA ILE A 103 -1.47 -17.12 -21.06
C ILE A 103 -3.00 -17.27 -20.93
N CYS A 104 -3.65 -16.39 -20.18
CA CYS A 104 -5.08 -16.18 -20.30
C CYS A 104 -5.26 -14.87 -21.06
N PRO A 105 -5.39 -14.90 -22.40
CA PRO A 105 -5.66 -13.73 -23.20
C PRO A 105 -7.16 -13.51 -23.13
N PHE A 106 -7.68 -13.12 -21.97
CA PHE A 106 -9.08 -12.74 -21.85
C PHE A 106 -9.19 -11.49 -20.99
N ARG A 107 -9.24 -10.35 -21.70
CA ARG A 107 -9.91 -9.13 -21.25
C ARG A 107 -11.33 -9.52 -20.81
N LYS A 108 -11.54 -9.66 -19.51
CA LYS A 108 -12.80 -9.28 -18.88
C LYS A 108 -12.45 -8.63 -17.55
N THR A 109 -12.91 -7.39 -17.41
CA THR A 109 -12.99 -6.63 -16.18
C THR A 109 -13.66 -7.49 -15.13
N ILE A 110 -12.88 -8.15 -14.28
CA ILE A 110 -13.38 -8.89 -13.13
C ILE A 110 -13.24 -7.94 -11.95
N LEU A 111 -14.38 -7.56 -11.38
CA LEU A 111 -14.49 -6.87 -10.10
C LEU A 111 -13.62 -7.62 -9.09
N ILE A 112 -12.47 -7.03 -8.75
CA ILE A 112 -11.69 -7.52 -7.63
C ILE A 112 -12.38 -6.96 -6.38
N THR A 113 -13.29 -7.74 -5.79
CA THR A 113 -13.77 -7.52 -4.43
C THR A 113 -12.62 -7.91 -3.50
N PHE A 114 -11.84 -6.91 -3.11
CA PHE A 114 -10.84 -7.06 -2.06
C PHE A 114 -11.57 -7.02 -0.72
N HIS A 115 -11.75 -8.17 -0.09
CA HIS A 115 -12.08 -8.26 1.33
C HIS A 115 -10.82 -7.93 2.17
N TYR A 116 -10.20 -6.77 1.92
CA TYR A 116 -8.98 -6.30 2.62
C TYR A 116 -9.32 -5.72 4.00
N TYR A 117 -10.53 -5.19 4.16
CA TYR A 117 -10.96 -4.44 5.34
C TYR A 117 -12.19 -5.02 6.06
N ASP A 118 -12.55 -6.27 5.74
CA ASP A 118 -13.81 -6.90 6.17
C ASP A 118 -13.81 -7.39 7.63
N SER A 119 -12.92 -6.88 8.49
CA SER A 119 -12.92 -7.25 9.91
C SER A 119 -14.07 -6.64 10.73
N ILE A 120 -15.01 -5.90 10.13
CA ILE A 120 -16.12 -5.27 10.88
C ILE A 120 -17.53 -5.74 10.45
N VAL A 121 -17.67 -6.61 9.44
CA VAL A 121 -18.96 -7.25 9.14
C VAL A 121 -18.91 -8.72 9.57
N SER A 122 -19.44 -8.97 10.77
CA SER A 122 -19.78 -10.25 11.40
C SER A 122 -19.64 -11.51 10.54
N HIS A 123 -18.84 -12.46 11.07
CA HIS A 123 -18.99 -13.90 10.90
C HIS A 123 -19.12 -14.45 9.46
N VAL A 124 -18.01 -14.60 8.74
CA VAL A 124 -17.82 -15.77 7.86
C VAL A 124 -16.36 -16.23 7.90
N LEU A 125 -16.11 -17.30 8.65
CA LEU A 125 -14.98 -18.20 8.41
C LEU A 125 -15.09 -18.75 6.98
N LEU A 126 -14.03 -18.62 6.18
CA LEU A 126 -13.47 -19.72 5.38
C LEU A 126 -12.18 -19.25 4.68
N PRO A 127 -10.99 -19.67 5.17
CA PRO A 127 -9.77 -19.52 4.40
C PRO A 127 -9.76 -20.57 3.29
N LEU A 128 -10.38 -20.25 2.15
CA LEU A 128 -10.13 -21.02 0.93
C LEU A 128 -8.78 -20.56 0.37
N LEU A 129 -7.73 -21.23 0.83
CA LEU A 129 -6.41 -21.27 0.20
C LEU A 129 -6.60 -21.55 -1.29
N GLN A 130 -6.60 -20.51 -2.13
CA GLN A 130 -6.40 -20.69 -3.55
C GLN A 130 -4.91 -20.89 -3.79
N VAL A 131 -4.43 -22.09 -3.44
CA VAL A 131 -3.13 -22.57 -3.90
C VAL A 131 -3.29 -22.76 -5.40
N SER A 132 -2.74 -21.85 -6.19
CA SER A 132 -2.52 -22.11 -7.62
C SER A 132 -1.47 -23.22 -7.72
N THR A 133 -1.90 -24.47 -7.60
CA THR A 133 -1.04 -25.62 -7.85
C THR A 133 -0.86 -25.74 -9.36
N HIS A 134 0.39 -25.61 -9.81
CA HIS A 134 0.80 -26.10 -11.13
C HIS A 134 0.46 -27.60 -11.20
N PRO A 135 -0.38 -28.08 -12.15
CA PRO A 135 -0.87 -29.46 -12.10
C PRO A 135 0.21 -30.54 -12.28
N LEU A 136 1.45 -30.19 -12.64
CA LEU A 136 2.41 -31.19 -13.13
C LEU A 136 3.86 -31.10 -12.60
N THR A 137 4.27 -30.12 -11.80
CA THR A 137 5.68 -30.04 -11.35
C THR A 137 5.92 -29.63 -9.90
N GLY A 138 5.01 -28.90 -9.25
CA GLY A 138 5.19 -28.45 -7.86
C GLY A 138 6.40 -27.54 -7.59
N LYS A 139 7.16 -27.15 -8.63
CA LYS A 139 8.35 -26.30 -8.52
C LYS A 139 7.98 -24.83 -8.59
N VAL A 140 8.62 -24.05 -7.73
CA VAL A 140 8.59 -22.60 -7.73
C VAL A 140 9.23 -22.10 -9.02
N ASP A 141 8.54 -21.22 -9.73
CA ASP A 141 9.10 -20.53 -10.89
C ASP A 141 9.84 -19.29 -10.40
N GLU A 142 11.13 -19.49 -10.19
CA GLU A 142 12.07 -18.47 -9.69
C GLU A 142 12.09 -17.23 -10.61
N GLY A 143 11.90 -17.40 -11.92
CA GLY A 143 11.86 -16.31 -12.89
C GLY A 143 10.63 -15.41 -12.70
N TYR A 144 9.46 -16.00 -12.50
CA TYR A 144 8.25 -15.23 -12.21
C TYR A 144 8.31 -14.54 -10.84
N GLN A 145 8.87 -15.19 -9.82
CA GLN A 145 9.07 -14.57 -8.51
C GLN A 145 10.04 -13.38 -8.57
N LEU A 146 11.14 -13.52 -9.30
CA LEU A 146 12.09 -12.43 -9.53
C LEU A 146 11.41 -11.25 -10.24
N HIS A 147 10.62 -11.53 -11.27
CA HIS A 147 9.87 -10.52 -12.01
C HIS A 147 8.87 -9.75 -11.12
N LEU A 148 8.10 -10.46 -10.28
CA LEU A 148 7.20 -9.82 -9.31
C LEU A 148 7.97 -9.00 -8.27
N THR A 149 9.12 -9.49 -7.81
CA THR A 149 9.99 -8.79 -6.85
C THR A 149 10.52 -7.49 -7.44
N GLN A 150 11.03 -7.54 -8.68
CA GLN A 150 11.51 -6.36 -9.40
C GLN A 150 10.38 -5.34 -9.59
N ARG A 151 9.21 -5.79 -10.08
CA ARG A 151 8.07 -4.90 -10.26
C ARG A 151 7.63 -4.21 -8.97
N HIS A 152 7.62 -4.96 -7.86
CA HIS A 152 7.31 -4.41 -6.55
C HIS A 152 8.36 -3.37 -6.12
N ALA A 153 9.66 -3.68 -6.28
CA ALA A 153 10.75 -2.77 -5.96
C ALA A 153 10.66 -1.48 -6.78
N ASP A 154 10.48 -1.57 -8.10
CA ASP A 154 10.35 -0.41 -8.99
C ASP A 154 9.14 0.45 -8.62
N LEU A 155 8.02 -0.18 -8.24
CA LEU A 155 6.84 0.54 -7.79
C LEU A 155 7.10 1.27 -6.47
N MET A 156 7.67 0.58 -5.49
CA MET A 156 7.94 1.16 -4.18
C MET A 156 8.98 2.28 -4.26
N GLU A 157 9.97 2.18 -5.15
CA GLU A 157 10.92 3.26 -5.41
C GLU A 157 10.22 4.51 -5.92
N ARG A 158 9.31 4.38 -6.90
CA ARG A 158 8.53 5.52 -7.42
C ARG A 158 7.63 6.14 -6.36
N LEU A 159 6.94 5.31 -5.58
CA LEU A 159 6.09 5.82 -4.49
C LEU A 159 6.95 6.51 -3.41
N ASN A 160 8.14 5.98 -3.13
CA ASN A 160 9.08 6.59 -2.19
C ASN A 160 9.60 7.96 -2.66
N GLN A 161 9.74 8.19 -3.97
CA GLN A 161 10.03 9.52 -4.51
C GLN A 161 8.92 10.54 -4.24
N LEU A 162 7.67 10.08 -4.06
CA LEU A 162 6.53 10.91 -3.63
C LEU A 162 6.41 11.03 -2.11
N GLY A 163 7.31 10.37 -1.36
CA GLY A 163 7.33 10.35 0.10
C GLY A 163 6.65 9.13 0.74
N TYR A 164 6.10 8.21 -0.05
CA TYR A 164 5.50 6.98 0.47
C TYR A 164 6.55 6.05 1.08
N LYS A 165 6.29 5.60 2.29
CA LYS A 165 7.18 4.74 3.09
C LYS A 165 6.47 3.44 3.42
N THR A 166 7.05 2.31 3.02
CA THR A 166 6.50 0.95 3.20
C THR A 166 6.34 0.54 4.66
N GLU A 167 7.14 1.12 5.56
CA GLU A 167 7.06 0.81 7.00
C GLU A 167 6.04 1.66 7.76
N LEU A 168 5.54 2.73 7.14
CA LEU A 168 4.75 3.77 7.79
C LEU A 168 3.33 3.87 7.25
N HIS A 169 3.19 3.87 5.93
CA HIS A 169 1.90 4.14 5.30
C HIS A 169 0.95 2.95 5.28
N PRO A 170 1.39 1.68 5.11
CA PRO A 170 0.48 0.54 5.22
C PRO A 170 -0.31 0.43 6.53
N PRO A 171 0.29 0.54 7.73
CA PRO A 171 -0.51 0.52 8.96
C PRO A 171 -1.38 1.77 9.10
N PHE A 172 -1.00 2.88 8.46
CA PHE A 172 -1.79 4.10 8.44
C PHE A 172 -3.01 4.00 7.51
N THR A 173 -2.87 3.42 6.30
CA THR A 173 -4.01 3.17 5.40
C THR A 173 -5.01 2.26 6.07
N GLU A 174 -4.52 1.25 6.80
CA GLU A 174 -5.37 0.36 7.58
C GLU A 174 -6.15 1.08 8.67
N PHE A 175 -5.48 1.93 9.43
CA PHE A 175 -6.12 2.76 10.42
C PHE A 175 -7.21 3.67 9.83
N ILE A 176 -6.92 4.33 8.71
CA ILE A 176 -7.89 5.22 8.06
C ILE A 176 -9.13 4.44 7.62
N VAL A 177 -8.97 3.27 6.98
CA VAL A 177 -10.14 2.50 6.57
C VAL A 177 -10.94 1.98 7.76
N ASN A 178 -10.28 1.50 8.81
CA ASN A 178 -10.98 1.00 9.99
C ASN A 178 -11.79 2.11 10.69
N ASN A 179 -11.30 3.36 10.67
CA ASN A 179 -11.97 4.49 11.32
C ASN A 179 -12.98 5.21 10.43
N TYR A 180 -12.73 5.34 9.13
CA TYR A 180 -13.60 6.10 8.22
C TYR A 180 -14.48 5.19 7.35
N GLY A 181 -14.14 3.91 7.21
CA GLY A 181 -14.83 2.97 6.33
C GLY A 181 -14.59 3.25 4.84
N ILE A 182 -15.14 2.37 3.99
CA ILE A 182 -15.10 2.46 2.53
C ILE A 182 -16.51 2.75 2.01
N LEU A 183 -16.62 3.32 0.81
CA LEU A 183 -17.92 3.50 0.16
C LEU A 183 -18.44 2.15 -0.37
N LYS A 184 -19.69 1.82 0.00
CA LYS A 184 -20.34 0.59 -0.49
C LYS A 184 -20.87 0.75 -1.92
N ASP A 185 -21.38 1.92 -2.23
CA ASP A 185 -21.99 2.27 -3.51
C ASP A 185 -21.54 3.66 -3.95
N ARG A 186 -21.71 3.97 -5.24
CA ARG A 186 -21.42 5.30 -5.79
C ARG A 186 -22.30 6.35 -5.08
N PRO A 187 -21.71 7.36 -4.41
CA PRO A 187 -22.50 8.42 -3.81
C PRO A 187 -23.16 9.23 -4.94
N GLY A 188 -24.48 9.33 -4.93
CA GLY A 188 -25.25 10.07 -5.93
C GLY A 188 -26.17 9.24 -6.83
N GLU A 189 -26.29 7.92 -6.67
CA GLU A 189 -27.42 7.19 -7.30
C GLU A 189 -28.78 7.67 -6.74
N ASN A 190 -28.79 8.19 -5.51
CA ASN A 190 -30.00 8.58 -4.77
C ASN A 190 -30.08 10.08 -4.42
N SER A 191 -29.14 10.93 -4.87
CA SER A 191 -29.13 12.36 -4.53
C SER A 191 -28.81 13.26 -5.73
N ALA A 192 -29.47 14.41 -5.81
CA ALA A 192 -29.43 15.36 -6.93
C ALA A 192 -28.10 16.14 -7.10
N GLN A 193 -27.05 15.78 -6.34
CA GLN A 193 -25.75 16.43 -6.39
C GLN A 193 -24.72 15.46 -6.95
N SER A 194 -24.41 15.59 -8.24
CA SER A 194 -23.28 14.88 -8.84
C SER A 194 -21.98 15.53 -8.38
N MET A 195 -21.48 15.13 -7.22
CA MET A 195 -20.14 15.50 -6.77
C MET A 195 -19.10 14.84 -7.70
N ASP A 196 -18.10 15.60 -8.14
CA ASP A 196 -17.03 15.09 -8.99
C ASP A 196 -15.94 14.41 -8.15
N TYR A 197 -16.23 13.18 -7.72
CA TYR A 197 -15.34 12.38 -6.88
C TYR A 197 -14.02 11.97 -7.56
N ASN A 198 -13.85 12.24 -8.85
CA ASN A 198 -12.62 11.99 -9.59
C ASN A 198 -11.76 13.23 -9.79
N ASN A 199 -12.15 14.37 -9.21
CA ASN A 199 -11.35 15.58 -9.21
C ASN A 199 -10.36 15.58 -8.03
N PRO A 200 -9.03 15.65 -8.28
CA PRO A 200 -8.03 15.65 -7.21
C PRO A 200 -8.09 16.90 -6.31
N ASP A 201 -8.50 18.06 -6.83
CA ASP A 201 -8.62 19.29 -6.06
C ASP A 201 -9.81 19.20 -5.08
N PHE A 202 -10.89 18.56 -5.52
CA PHE A 202 -12.04 18.26 -4.66
C PHE A 202 -11.63 17.32 -3.52
N LEU A 203 -10.96 16.21 -3.82
CA LEU A 203 -10.51 15.25 -2.81
C LEU A 203 -9.50 15.88 -1.84
N SER A 204 -8.62 16.75 -2.34
CA SER A 204 -7.68 17.50 -1.49
C SER A 204 -8.42 18.44 -0.53
N THR A 205 -9.42 19.17 -1.04
CA THR A 205 -10.26 20.04 -0.21
C THR A 205 -11.01 19.24 0.85
N LEU A 206 -11.58 18.09 0.46
CA LEU A 206 -12.28 17.19 1.38
C LEU A 206 -11.38 16.69 2.51
N ILE A 207 -10.13 16.31 2.21
CA ILE A 207 -9.16 15.92 3.25
C ILE A 207 -8.92 17.08 4.21
N MET A 208 -8.75 18.30 3.70
CA MET A 208 -8.47 19.47 4.55
C MET A 208 -9.63 19.86 5.45
N THR A 209 -10.88 19.65 5.02
CA THR A 209 -12.08 20.00 5.79
C THR A 209 -12.52 18.91 6.75
N THR A 210 -12.27 17.65 6.42
CA THR A 210 -12.88 16.49 7.10
C THR A 210 -11.88 15.75 7.98
N ALA A 211 -10.64 15.61 7.54
CA ALA A 211 -9.64 14.87 8.30
C ALA A 211 -9.09 15.74 9.45
N PRO A 212 -8.84 15.15 10.64
CA PRO A 212 -8.11 15.79 11.71
C PRO A 212 -6.77 16.33 11.19
N ARG A 213 -6.39 17.54 11.64
CA ARG A 213 -5.15 18.21 11.19
C ARG A 213 -3.92 17.33 11.30
N MET A 214 -3.90 16.46 12.31
CA MET A 214 -2.82 15.52 12.56
C MET A 214 -2.73 14.42 11.50
N LEU A 215 -3.75 14.12 10.70
CA LEU A 215 -3.73 13.06 9.68
C LEU A 215 -3.65 13.62 8.25
N GLN A 216 -3.93 14.92 8.07
CA GLN A 216 -4.05 15.57 6.76
C GLN A 216 -2.80 15.40 5.88
N LYS A 217 -1.60 15.60 6.45
CA LYS A 217 -0.35 15.51 5.67
C LYS A 217 -0.17 14.13 5.03
N ASP A 218 -0.36 13.08 5.82
CA ASP A 218 -0.19 11.69 5.35
C ASP A 218 -1.33 11.31 4.39
N LEU A 219 -2.57 11.75 4.64
CA LEU A 219 -3.69 11.54 3.70
C LEU A 219 -3.47 12.22 2.33
N LEU A 220 -2.97 13.45 2.30
CA LEU A 220 -2.65 14.17 1.06
C LEU A 220 -1.53 13.49 0.27
N LEU A 221 -0.54 12.95 0.98
CA LEU A 221 0.53 12.16 0.38
C LEU A 221 -0.05 10.90 -0.29
N LEU A 222 -0.95 10.18 0.38
CA LEU A 222 -1.63 9.02 -0.19
C LEU A 222 -2.48 9.41 -1.41
N LEU A 223 -3.18 10.55 -1.37
CA LEU A 223 -3.91 11.07 -2.53
C LEU A 223 -2.96 11.37 -3.70
N THR A 224 -1.80 11.96 -3.44
CA THR A 224 -0.79 12.22 -4.48
C THR A 224 -0.28 10.92 -5.09
N CYS A 225 -0.05 9.88 -4.28
CA CYS A 225 0.30 8.54 -4.75
C CYS A 225 -0.81 7.94 -5.61
N LEU A 226 -2.07 8.09 -5.20
CA LEU A 226 -3.24 7.62 -5.96
C LEU A 226 -3.33 8.32 -7.32
N CYS A 227 -3.15 9.64 -7.36
CA CYS A 227 -3.14 10.42 -8.60
C CYS A 227 -2.04 9.96 -9.54
N ASN A 228 -0.82 9.74 -9.03
CA ASN A 228 0.29 9.24 -9.83
C ASN A 228 -0.02 7.85 -10.43
N MET A 229 -0.58 6.95 -9.62
CA MET A 229 -0.99 5.62 -10.07
C MET A 229 -2.12 5.68 -11.12
N ALA A 230 -3.06 6.60 -10.96
CA ALA A 230 -4.18 6.86 -11.88
C ALA A 230 -3.75 7.41 -13.23
N GLU A 231 -2.81 8.34 -13.23
CA GLU A 231 -2.22 8.84 -14.47
C GLU A 231 -1.52 7.72 -15.24
N LYS A 232 -0.78 6.85 -14.52
CA LYS A 232 -0.01 5.75 -15.13
C LYS A 232 -0.89 4.64 -15.69
N ASP A 233 -1.94 4.25 -14.98
CA ASP A 233 -2.85 3.18 -15.44
C ASP A 233 -4.02 3.68 -16.30
N ARG A 234 -4.16 5.00 -16.45
CA ARG A 234 -5.23 5.70 -17.18
C ARG A 234 -6.63 5.33 -16.69
N LYS A 235 -6.79 5.14 -15.38
CA LYS A 235 -8.08 4.85 -14.73
C LYS A 235 -8.53 6.02 -13.85
N PRO A 236 -9.86 6.23 -13.70
CA PRO A 236 -10.40 7.24 -12.79
C PRO A 236 -9.95 6.96 -11.35
N LEU A 237 -9.68 8.00 -10.55
CA LEU A 237 -9.18 7.91 -9.17
C LEU A 237 -9.98 6.88 -8.36
N LEU A 238 -11.30 7.00 -8.37
CA LEU A 238 -12.21 6.09 -7.69
C LEU A 238 -12.87 5.15 -8.70
N LEU A 239 -12.75 3.85 -8.45
CA LEU A 239 -13.36 2.78 -9.22
C LEU A 239 -14.49 2.17 -8.40
N TRP A 240 -15.73 2.39 -8.85
CA TRP A 240 -16.94 1.78 -8.31
C TRP A 240 -17.02 0.29 -8.65
#